data_AF-A0A6C0CH58-F1
#
_entry.id   AF-A0A6C0CH58-F1
#
_cell.length_a   1.000
_cell.length_b   1.000
_cell.length_c   1.000
_cell.angle_alpha   90.00
_cell.angle_beta   90.00
_cell.angle_gamma   90.00
#
_symmetry.space_group_name_H-M   'P 1'
#
loop_
_entity.id
_entity.type
_entity.pdbx_description
1 polymer ?
#
loop_
_entity_poly.entity_id
_entity_poly.type
_entity_poly.pdbx_seq_one_letter_code
_entity_poly.pdbx_strand_id
1 'polypeptide(L)'
;MDDLNLVDDIIENKNEPTSEEMDTFKNLVNDWFKYDDAIRKLKIAIRERKTLQQVLNNKIQDFMFKYNYNDLNTQNGRLKTNVKNVQKPVNIKEVREIINNNKNLTGEELLNMIFNSENRPVIVKKSIKRIIPKVSMSLDI
;
A
#
# COMPACT_ATOMS: atom_id res chain seq x y z
N MET A 1 -11.57 -4.27 -56.65
CA MET A 1 -12.63 -3.27 -56.51
C MET A 1 -13.43 -3.55 -55.23
N ASP A 2 -12.75 -3.86 -54.11
CA ASP A 2 -13.43 -4.31 -52.88
C ASP A 2 -13.17 -3.40 -51.67
N ASP A 3 -12.19 -2.49 -51.75
CA ASP A 3 -11.86 -1.56 -50.65
C ASP A 3 -12.75 -0.31 -50.59
N LEU A 4 -13.44 0.06 -51.67
CA LEU A 4 -14.38 1.19 -51.68
C LEU A 4 -15.68 0.84 -50.93
N ASN A 5 -16.18 -0.38 -51.08
CA ASN A 5 -17.41 -0.84 -50.42
C ASN A 5 -17.27 -0.94 -48.89
N LEU A 6 -16.08 -1.26 -48.36
CA LEU A 6 -15.87 -1.36 -46.92
C LEU A 6 -15.89 0.01 -46.23
N VAL A 7 -15.33 1.03 -46.88
CA VAL A 7 -15.31 2.40 -46.35
C VAL A 7 -16.72 3.01 -46.43
N ASP A 8 -17.44 2.76 -47.52
CA ASP A 8 -18.83 3.21 -47.68
C ASP A 8 -19.77 2.48 -46.70
N ASP A 9 -19.60 1.17 -46.45
CA ASP A 9 -20.36 0.43 -45.43
C ASP A 9 -20.11 0.95 -44.00
N ILE A 10 -18.88 1.39 -43.67
CA ILE A 10 -18.55 1.98 -42.37
C ILE A 10 -19.15 3.39 -42.22
N ILE A 11 -19.26 4.14 -43.32
CA ILE A 11 -19.83 5.49 -43.33
C ILE A 11 -21.37 5.44 -43.31
N GLU A 12 -21.98 4.49 -44.04
CA GLU A 12 -23.44 4.29 -44.08
C GLU A 12 -23.98 3.65 -42.79
N ASN A 13 -23.21 2.79 -42.11
CA ASN A 13 -23.55 2.24 -40.79
C ASN A 13 -23.09 3.12 -39.62
N LYS A 14 -23.16 4.45 -39.77
CA LYS A 14 -23.12 5.35 -38.61
C LYS A 14 -24.41 5.19 -37.81
N ASN A 15 -24.42 4.24 -36.88
CA ASN A 15 -25.42 4.18 -35.82
C ASN A 15 -25.21 5.38 -34.88
N GLU A 16 -25.70 6.54 -35.30
CA GLU A 16 -25.72 7.73 -34.47
C GLU A 16 -26.69 7.49 -33.30
N PRO A 17 -26.27 7.75 -32.06
CA PRO A 17 -27.13 7.55 -30.91
C PRO A 17 -28.33 8.48 -30.99
N THR A 18 -29.49 7.99 -30.56
CA THR A 18 -30.66 8.85 -30.39
C THR A 18 -30.38 9.93 -29.35
N SER A 19 -31.15 11.03 -29.40
CA SER A 19 -30.99 12.13 -28.43
C SER A 19 -31.13 11.64 -26.98
N GLU A 20 -32.03 10.68 -26.73
CA GLU A 20 -32.27 10.11 -25.40
C GLU A 20 -31.08 9.26 -24.92
N GLU A 21 -30.50 8.45 -25.79
CA GLU A 21 -29.29 7.67 -25.49
C GLU A 21 -28.10 8.58 -25.21
N MET A 22 -27.94 9.64 -26.01
CA MET A 22 -26.89 10.64 -25.84
C MET A 22 -27.03 11.39 -24.51
N ASP A 23 -28.24 11.80 -24.13
CA ASP A 23 -28.46 12.51 -22.87
C ASP A 23 -28.31 11.59 -21.65
N THR A 24 -28.72 10.32 -21.77
CA THR A 24 -28.45 9.29 -20.77
C THR A 24 -26.95 9.09 -20.59
N PHE A 25 -26.20 8.99 -21.70
CA PHE A 25 -24.75 8.85 -21.67
C PHE A 25 -24.07 10.06 -21.00
N LYS A 26 -24.47 11.29 -21.35
CA LYS A 26 -23.95 12.50 -20.68
C LYS A 26 -24.19 12.48 -19.18
N ASN A 27 -25.37 12.04 -18.73
CA ASN A 27 -25.67 11.91 -17.30
C ASN A 27 -24.76 10.89 -16.60
N LEU A 28 -24.53 9.73 -17.22
CA LEU A 28 -23.60 8.71 -16.71
C LEU A 28 -22.18 9.27 -16.61
N VAL A 29 -21.70 9.99 -17.63
CA VAL A 29 -20.38 10.63 -17.64
C VAL A 29 -20.28 11.69 -16.54
N ASN A 30 -21.33 12.51 -16.36
CA ASN A 30 -21.38 13.52 -15.30
C ASN A 30 -21.29 12.88 -13.91
N ASP A 31 -22.05 11.82 -13.66
CA ASP A 31 -22.00 11.12 -12.39
C ASP A 31 -20.65 10.42 -12.17
N TRP A 32 -20.06 9.86 -13.22
CA TRP A 32 -18.71 9.31 -13.17
C TRP A 32 -17.69 10.36 -12.74
N PHE A 33 -17.73 11.58 -13.31
CA PHE A 33 -16.87 12.68 -12.89
C PHE A 33 -17.09 13.08 -11.43
N LYS A 34 -18.35 13.16 -10.96
CA LYS A 34 -18.65 13.44 -9.56
C LYS A 34 -18.02 12.41 -8.63
N TYR A 35 -18.12 11.12 -8.98
CA TYR A 35 -17.53 10.05 -8.18
C TYR A 35 -16.00 10.07 -8.22
N ASP A 36 -15.38 10.29 -9.38
CA ASP A 36 -13.92 10.39 -9.48
C ASP A 36 -13.36 11.53 -8.63
N ASP A 37 -14.00 12.70 -8.67
CA ASP A 37 -13.62 13.86 -7.85
C ASP A 37 -13.80 13.59 -6.35
N ALA A 38 -14.91 12.94 -5.96
CA ALA A 38 -15.15 12.55 -4.58
C ALA A 38 -14.07 11.57 -4.09
N ILE A 39 -13.73 10.56 -4.91
CA ILE A 39 -12.67 9.59 -4.62
C ILE A 39 -11.33 10.31 -4.46
N ARG A 40 -11.01 11.27 -5.34
CA ARG A 40 -9.77 12.04 -5.28
C ARG A 40 -9.67 12.84 -3.97
N LYS A 41 -10.75 13.54 -3.59
CA LYS A 41 -10.83 14.28 -2.32
C LYS A 41 -10.66 13.36 -1.10
N LEU A 42 -11.35 12.22 -1.11
CA LEU A 42 -11.24 11.22 -0.03
C LEU A 42 -9.84 10.63 0.07
N LYS A 43 -9.16 10.34 -1.05
CA LYS A 43 -7.78 9.87 -1.07
C LYS A 43 -6.82 10.87 -0.41
N ILE A 44 -6.99 12.17 -0.66
CA ILE A 44 -6.20 13.23 -0.02
C ILE A 44 -6.47 13.25 1.50
N ALA A 45 -7.74 13.30 1.91
CA ALA A 45 -8.12 13.31 3.31
C ALA A 45 -7.61 12.06 4.07
N ILE A 46 -7.64 10.88 3.43
CA ILE A 46 -7.06 9.65 3.99
C ILE A 46 -5.55 9.79 4.18
N ARG A 47 -4.83 10.36 3.21
CA ARG A 47 -3.38 10.56 3.29
C ARG A 47 -3.04 11.48 4.47
N GLU A 48 -3.72 12.61 4.59
CA GLU A 48 -3.52 13.57 5.70
C GLU A 48 -3.77 12.93 7.05
N ARG A 49 -4.90 12.22 7.21
CA ARG A 49 -5.25 11.50 8.44
C ARG A 49 -4.23 10.42 8.80
N LYS A 50 -3.70 9.69 7.82
CA LYS A 50 -2.64 8.70 8.04
C LYS A 50 -1.35 9.36 8.53
N THR A 51 -0.97 10.52 8.00
CA THR A 51 0.20 11.27 8.47
C THR A 51 0.04 11.70 9.93
N LEU A 52 -1.10 12.29 10.28
CA LEU A 52 -1.39 12.69 11.66
C LEU A 52 -1.42 11.47 12.61
N GLN A 53 -2.05 10.38 12.18
CA GLN A 53 -2.06 9.12 12.91
C GLN A 53 -0.63 8.60 13.13
N GLN A 54 0.26 8.69 12.13
CA GLN A 54 1.64 8.23 12.27
C GLN A 54 2.41 9.05 13.31
N VAL A 55 2.22 10.38 13.32
CA VAL A 55 2.83 11.25 14.34
C VAL A 55 2.37 10.86 15.74
N LEU A 56 1.08 10.59 15.92
CA LEU A 56 0.54 10.10 17.19
C LEU A 56 1.06 8.70 17.53
N ASN A 57 1.13 7.79 16.56
CA ASN A 57 1.62 6.43 16.75
C ASN A 57 3.04 6.43 17.32
N ASN A 58 3.94 7.28 16.81
CA ASN A 58 5.31 7.38 17.32
C ASN A 58 5.32 7.80 18.79
N LYS A 59 4.55 8.84 19.16
CA LYS A 59 4.45 9.32 20.56
C LYS A 59 3.88 8.25 21.51
N ILE A 60 2.82 7.56 21.08
CA ILE A 60 2.18 6.49 21.85
C ILE A 60 3.15 5.32 22.02
N GLN A 61 3.81 4.92 20.93
CA GLN A 61 4.80 3.86 20.94
C GLN A 61 5.93 4.17 21.92
N ASP A 62 6.53 5.35 21.84
CA ASP A 62 7.61 5.77 22.73
C ASP A 62 7.18 5.72 24.20
N PHE A 63 5.97 6.21 24.50
CA PHE A 63 5.41 6.14 25.85
C PHE A 63 5.21 4.69 26.32
N MET A 64 4.54 3.85 25.52
CA MET A 64 4.24 2.46 25.91
C MET A 64 5.53 1.66 26.14
N PHE A 65 6.55 1.83 25.29
CA PHE A 65 7.82 1.14 25.46
C PHE A 65 8.68 1.72 26.58
N LYS A 66 8.64 3.04 26.81
CA LYS A 66 9.36 3.68 27.92
C LYS A 66 8.88 3.15 29.28
N TYR A 67 7.58 2.89 29.41
CA TYR A 67 6.97 2.45 30.67
C TYR A 67 6.54 0.97 30.66
N ASN A 68 7.00 0.18 29.69
CA ASN A 68 6.73 -1.26 29.55
C ASN A 68 5.23 -1.64 29.56
N TYR A 69 4.38 -0.79 28.97
CA TYR A 69 2.97 -1.14 28.74
C TYR A 69 2.83 -2.09 27.55
N ASN A 70 2.29 -3.28 27.80
CA ASN A 70 2.02 -4.27 26.76
C ASN A 70 0.68 -4.04 26.04
N ASP A 71 -0.31 -3.53 26.77
CA ASP A 71 -1.65 -3.24 26.27
C ASP A 71 -2.20 -1.98 26.94
N LEU A 72 -3.02 -1.23 26.20
CA LEU A 72 -3.72 -0.04 26.64
C LEU A 72 -5.19 -0.13 26.24
N ASN A 73 -6.07 -0.10 27.23
CA ASN A 73 -7.52 -0.02 27.01
C ASN A 73 -7.97 1.43 27.07
N THR A 74 -8.78 1.85 26.10
CA THR A 74 -9.42 3.15 26.05
C THR A 74 -10.91 2.98 25.82
N GLN A 75 -11.70 4.04 26.05
CA GLN A 75 -13.14 4.03 25.72
C GLN A 75 -13.41 3.63 24.26
N ASN A 76 -12.50 3.97 23.34
CA ASN A 76 -12.66 3.74 21.91
C ASN A 76 -11.98 2.44 21.41
N GLY A 77 -11.48 1.60 22.32
CA GLY A 77 -10.90 0.30 22.00
C GLY A 77 -9.51 0.06 22.61
N ARG A 78 -8.87 -1.02 22.17
CA ARG A 78 -7.62 -1.54 22.75
C ARG A 78 -6.43 -1.42 21.78
N LEU A 79 -5.29 -1.00 22.32
CA LEU A 79 -3.99 -0.97 21.65
C LEU A 79 -3.05 -1.98 22.28
N LYS A 80 -2.28 -2.69 21.45
CA LYS A 80 -1.28 -3.66 21.88
C LYS A 80 0.09 -3.33 21.29
N THR A 81 1.16 -3.41 22.08
CA THR A 81 2.53 -3.34 21.56
C THR A 81 2.93 -4.65 20.93
N ASN A 82 3.82 -4.57 19.94
CA ASN A 82 4.37 -5.72 19.26
C ASN A 82 5.86 -5.51 19.04
N VAL A 83 6.64 -6.51 19.45
CA VAL A 83 8.09 -6.54 19.31
C VAL A 83 8.42 -7.75 18.46
N LYS A 84 9.13 -7.52 17.35
CA LYS A 84 9.60 -8.58 16.47
C LYS A 84 11.08 -8.46 16.24
N ASN A 85 11.78 -9.57 16.42
CA ASN A 85 13.16 -9.72 15.99
C ASN A 85 13.15 -10.02 14.49
N VAL A 86 13.77 -9.17 13.69
CA VAL A 86 13.88 -9.35 12.24
C VAL A 86 15.32 -9.15 11.81
N GLN A 87 15.77 -9.87 10.80
CA GLN A 87 17.10 -9.64 10.24
C GLN A 87 17.19 -8.22 9.65
N LYS A 88 18.29 -7.53 9.92
CA LYS A 88 18.58 -6.20 9.39
C LYS A 88 18.53 -6.25 7.87
N PRO A 89 17.73 -5.41 7.19
CA PRO A 89 17.66 -5.43 5.73
C PRO A 89 19.02 -5.13 5.11
N VAL A 90 19.27 -5.74 3.96
CA VAL A 90 20.54 -5.54 3.22
C VAL A 90 20.58 -4.11 2.67
N ASN A 91 21.66 -3.40 2.96
CA ASN A 91 21.89 -2.03 2.50
C ASN A 91 23.01 -2.01 1.46
N ILE A 92 22.77 -1.40 0.30
CA ILE A 92 23.74 -1.36 -0.80
C ILE A 92 25.09 -0.73 -0.42
N LYS A 93 25.10 0.21 0.53
CA LYS A 93 26.35 0.80 1.05
C LYS A 93 27.16 -0.23 1.81
N GLU A 94 26.52 -0.99 2.69
CA GLU A 94 27.14 -2.08 3.47
C GLU A 94 27.63 -3.20 2.55
N VAL A 95 26.83 -3.55 1.53
CA VAL A 95 27.24 -4.52 0.51
C VAL A 95 28.52 -4.08 -0.20
N ARG A 96 28.59 -2.81 -0.62
CA ARG A 96 29.78 -2.27 -1.29
C ARG A 96 31.01 -2.30 -0.39
N GLU A 97 30.85 -1.95 0.88
CA GLU A 97 31.93 -2.03 1.88
C GLU A 97 32.42 -3.47 2.07
N ILE A 98 31.50 -4.43 2.21
CA ILE A 98 31.84 -5.86 2.36
C ILE A 98 32.63 -6.36 1.14
N ILE A 99 32.18 -6.03 -0.08
CA ILE A 99 32.88 -6.42 -1.31
C ILE A 99 34.26 -5.77 -1.39
N ASN A 100 34.37 -4.48 -1.08
CA ASN A 100 35.63 -3.75 -1.14
C ASN A 100 36.66 -4.23 -0.11
N ASN A 101 36.19 -4.63 1.07
CA ASN A 101 37.05 -5.10 2.16
C ASN A 101 37.46 -6.58 2.01
N ASN A 102 36.74 -7.36 1.19
CA ASN A 102 36.94 -8.80 1.03
C ASN A 102 37.20 -9.18 -0.44
N LYS A 103 38.12 -8.47 -1.11
CA LYS A 103 38.45 -8.70 -2.54
C LYS A 103 39.04 -10.08 -2.82
N ASN A 104 39.53 -10.75 -1.79
CA ASN A 104 40.13 -12.08 -1.85
C ASN A 104 39.11 -13.22 -1.75
N LEU A 105 37.84 -12.92 -1.45
CA LEU A 105 36.78 -13.93 -1.40
C LEU A 105 36.19 -14.19 -2.79
N THR A 106 35.72 -15.40 -3.00
CA THR A 106 34.95 -15.78 -4.17
C THR A 106 33.57 -15.15 -4.17
N GLY A 107 32.92 -15.09 -5.34
CA GLY A 107 31.56 -14.55 -5.45
C GLY A 107 30.55 -15.29 -4.57
N GLU A 108 30.67 -16.60 -4.43
CA GLU A 108 29.78 -17.41 -3.60
C GLU A 108 29.97 -17.13 -2.10
N GLU A 109 31.21 -16.98 -1.65
CA GLU A 109 31.53 -16.60 -0.26
C GLU A 109 31.01 -15.19 0.06
N LEU A 110 31.15 -14.24 -0.86
CA LEU A 110 30.60 -12.90 -0.71
C LEU A 110 29.07 -12.91 -0.62
N LEU A 111 28.40 -13.70 -1.47
CA LEU A 111 26.93 -13.85 -1.41
C LEU A 111 26.49 -14.44 -0.08
N ASN A 112 27.18 -15.46 0.43
CA ASN A 112 26.91 -16.03 1.74
C ASN A 112 27.17 -15.04 2.87
N MET A 113 28.17 -14.18 2.76
CA MET A 113 28.42 -13.15 3.77
C MET A 113 27.35 -12.05 3.77
N ILE A 114 26.87 -11.66 2.59
CA ILE A 114 25.95 -10.53 2.43
C ILE A 114 24.48 -10.93 2.68
N PHE A 115 24.06 -12.08 2.14
CA PHE A 115 22.66 -12.43 2.02
C PHE A 115 22.23 -13.56 2.96
N ASN A 116 23.17 -14.36 3.49
CA ASN A 116 22.80 -15.45 4.39
C ASN A 116 22.12 -14.91 5.66
N SER A 117 20.93 -15.44 5.92
CA SER A 117 20.09 -15.09 7.06
C SER A 117 20.75 -15.34 8.42
N GLU A 118 21.64 -16.31 8.51
CA GLU A 118 22.31 -16.70 9.77
C GLU A 118 23.42 -15.72 10.17
N ASN A 119 24.10 -15.12 9.18
CA ASN A 119 25.19 -14.17 9.40
C ASN A 119 24.72 -12.73 9.57
N ARG A 120 23.44 -12.46 9.32
CA ARG A 120 22.91 -11.10 9.35
C ARG A 120 22.47 -10.68 10.76
N PRO A 121 22.85 -9.46 11.18
CA PRO A 121 22.47 -8.96 12.50
C PRO A 121 20.95 -8.85 12.62
N VAL A 122 20.42 -9.23 13.77
CA VAL A 122 18.99 -9.13 14.08
C VAL A 122 18.70 -7.78 14.71
N ILE A 123 17.68 -7.10 14.20
CA ILE A 123 17.16 -5.84 14.75
C ILE A 123 15.79 -6.05 15.39
N VAL A 124 15.54 -5.30 16.45
CA VAL A 124 14.25 -5.31 17.16
C VAL A 124 13.33 -4.28 16.54
N LYS A 125 12.30 -4.73 15.81
CA LYS A 125 11.23 -3.86 15.33
C LYS A 125 10.13 -3.74 16.37
N LYS A 126 9.89 -2.52 16.83
CA LYS A 126 8.84 -2.13 17.75
C LYS A 126 7.67 -1.50 16.99
N SER A 127 6.44 -1.84 17.36
CA SER A 127 5.22 -1.29 16.76
C SER A 127 4.05 -1.34 17.74
N ILE A 128 3.00 -0.57 17.47
CA ILE A 128 1.70 -0.68 18.16
C ILE A 128 0.61 -1.06 17.15
N LYS A 129 -0.39 -1.82 17.60
CA LYS A 129 -1.51 -2.26 16.77
C LYS A 129 -2.84 -2.11 17.53
N ARG A 130 -3.85 -1.56 16.87
CA ARG A 130 -5.23 -1.59 17.38
C ARG A 130 -5.80 -3.01 17.26
N ILE A 131 -6.39 -3.51 18.33
CA ILE A 131 -7.13 -4.77 18.32
C ILE A 131 -8.55 -4.46 17.86
N ILE A 132 -8.92 -4.97 16.69
CA ILE A 132 -10.26 -4.85 16.12
C ILE A 132 -10.97 -6.19 16.34
N PRO A 133 -12.11 -6.23 17.04
CA PRO A 133 -12.89 -7.46 17.17
C PRO A 133 -13.35 -7.92 15.80
N LYS A 134 -13.28 -9.23 15.55
CA LYS A 134 -13.80 -9.81 14.31
C LYS A 134 -15.32 -9.77 14.40
N VAL A 135 -15.96 -8.99 13.53
CA VAL A 135 -17.39 -9.07 13.26
C VAL A 135 -17.56 -9.75 11.91
N SER A 136 -18.30 -10.86 11.84
CA SER A 136 -18.67 -11.47 10.57
C SER A 136 -19.79 -10.64 9.96
N MET A 137 -19.59 -10.20 8.72
CA MET A 137 -20.62 -9.57 7.90
C MET A 137 -20.99 -10.52 6.75
N SER A 138 -21.00 -11.83 7.01
CA SER A 138 -21.64 -12.80 6.13
C SER A 138 -23.13 -12.44 6.07
N LEU A 139 -23.51 -11.72 5.02
CA LEU A 139 -24.88 -11.67 4.55
C LEU A 139 -25.15 -13.04 3.97
N ASP A 140 -25.85 -13.87 4.72
CA ASP A 140 -26.50 -15.07 4.18
C ASP A 140 -27.56 -14.55 3.18
N ILE A 141 -27.16 -14.44 1.90
CA ILE A 141 -28.06 -14.27 0.76
C ILE A 141 -27.90 -15.50 -0.11
#